data_AF-A0A2W6C2C7-F1
#
_entry.id   AF-A0A2W6C2C7-F1
#
_cell.length_a   1.000
_cell.length_b   1.000
_cell.length_c   1.000
_cell.angle_alpha   90.00
_cell.angle_beta   90.00
_cell.angle_gamma   90.00
#
_symmetry.space_group_name_H-M   'P 1'
#
loop_
_entity.id
_entity.type
_entity.pdbx_description
1 polymer ?
#
loop_
_entity_poly.entity_id
_entity_poly.type
_entity_poly.pdbx_seq_one_letter_code
_entity_poly.pdbx_strand_id
1 'polypeptide(L)'
;MQRFEDQYQDGTDPGGHEAPPAPNLYAPKFGFGKVWREGTGAHVRERLGWATAQEVGSNGYYQYFSKGIAVATNAPLKKVYVLYNSNGYGGYNANRWAVYNDTYNP
;
A
#
# COMPACT_ATOMS: atom_id res chain seq x y z
N MET A 1 11.45 7.53 0.00
CA MET A 1 10.20 6.74 0.04
C MET A 1 9.12 7.59 -0.58
N GLN A 2 8.25 7.02 -1.40
CA GLN A 2 7.11 7.75 -1.95
C GLN A 2 5.87 7.51 -1.09
N ARG A 3 5.08 8.55 -0.88
CA ARG A 3 3.85 8.54 -0.09
C ARG A 3 2.82 9.43 -0.79
N PHE A 4 1.56 9.04 -0.68
CA PHE A 4 0.41 9.82 -1.14
C PHE A 4 -0.51 10.00 0.07
N GLU A 5 -1.04 11.20 0.24
CA GLU A 5 -2.10 11.42 1.22
C GLU A 5 -3.40 10.81 0.70
N ASP A 6 -4.17 10.18 1.58
CA ASP A 6 -5.48 9.66 1.21
C ASP A 6 -6.47 10.83 1.12
N GLN A 7 -6.93 11.10 -0.10
CA GLN A 7 -7.91 12.13 -0.40
C GLN A 7 -9.21 11.53 -0.93
N TYR A 8 -9.44 10.24 -0.69
CA TYR A 8 -10.68 9.59 -1.08
C TYR A 8 -11.88 10.14 -0.30
N GLN A 9 -12.96 10.42 -1.03
CA GLN A 9 -14.24 10.88 -0.50
C GLN A 9 -15.35 9.93 -0.96
N ASP A 10 -15.98 9.25 0.00
CA ASP A 10 -17.08 8.33 -0.28
C ASP A 10 -18.26 9.06 -0.92
N GLY A 11 -18.92 8.38 -1.86
CA GLY A 11 -20.00 8.93 -2.68
C GLY A 11 -19.59 9.95 -3.75
N THR A 12 -18.37 10.52 -3.71
CA THR A 12 -17.91 11.52 -4.69
C THR A 12 -16.85 10.96 -5.63
N ASP A 13 -15.87 10.23 -5.10
CA ASP A 13 -14.79 9.67 -5.91
C ASP A 13 -15.23 8.36 -6.58
N PRO A 14 -15.20 8.27 -7.92
CA PRO A 14 -15.58 7.05 -8.61
C PRO A 14 -14.52 5.98 -8.37
N GLY A 15 -14.91 4.82 -7.84
CA GLY A 15 -13.98 3.75 -7.47
C GLY A 15 -14.50 2.37 -7.86
N GLY A 16 -13.60 1.51 -8.35
CA GLY A 16 -13.91 0.10 -8.65
C GLY A 16 -14.75 -0.12 -9.91
N HIS A 17 -14.83 0.87 -10.80
CA HIS A 17 -15.65 0.84 -12.01
C HIS A 17 -14.85 0.43 -13.26
N GLU A 18 -13.53 0.37 -13.16
CA GLU A 18 -12.67 -0.09 -14.24
C GLU A 18 -12.87 -1.58 -14.51
N ALA A 19 -13.05 -1.95 -15.78
CA ALA A 19 -13.17 -3.36 -16.16
C ALA A 19 -11.79 -4.04 -16.15
N PRO A 20 -11.54 -5.03 -15.27
CA PRO A 20 -10.30 -5.77 -15.26
C PRO A 20 -10.16 -6.63 -16.53
N PRO A 21 -8.93 -6.81 -17.05
CA PRO A 21 -8.71 -7.50 -18.33
C PRO A 21 -8.82 -9.02 -18.23
N ALA A 22 -8.83 -9.58 -17.01
CA ALA A 22 -8.90 -11.02 -16.78
C ALA A 22 -9.70 -11.34 -15.51
N PRO A 23 -10.28 -12.55 -15.42
CA PRO A 23 -10.80 -13.07 -14.16
C PRO A 23 -9.73 -13.06 -13.06
N ASN A 24 -10.14 -12.84 -11.81
CA ASN A 24 -9.27 -12.72 -10.62
C ASN A 24 -8.39 -11.47 -10.55
N LEU A 25 -8.61 -10.50 -11.44
CA LEU A 25 -8.09 -9.15 -11.29
C LEU A 25 -9.22 -8.22 -10.84
N TYR A 26 -8.86 -7.19 -10.06
CA TYR A 26 -9.81 -6.29 -9.43
C TYR A 26 -9.37 -4.84 -9.61
N ALA A 27 -10.34 -3.96 -9.87
CA ALA A 27 -10.16 -2.52 -9.76
C ALA A 27 -10.14 -2.14 -8.28
N PRO A 28 -9.04 -1.53 -7.75
CA PRO A 28 -9.06 -1.02 -6.38
C PRO A 28 -10.05 0.14 -6.26
N LYS A 29 -10.73 0.27 -5.12
CA LYS A 29 -11.95 1.09 -5.00
C LYS A 29 -11.73 2.38 -4.23
N PHE A 30 -11.25 2.28 -3.00
CA PHE A 30 -11.24 3.41 -2.05
C PHE A 30 -9.95 4.23 -2.18
N GLY A 31 -9.31 4.63 -1.08
CA GLY A 31 -8.05 5.36 -1.08
C GLY A 31 -6.97 4.72 -1.95
N PHE A 32 -6.85 3.38 -1.91
CA PHE A 32 -5.92 2.67 -2.80
C PHE A 32 -6.30 2.82 -4.27
N GLY A 33 -7.60 2.75 -4.60
CA GLY A 33 -8.11 2.98 -5.94
C GLY A 33 -7.79 4.37 -6.46
N LYS A 34 -8.00 5.40 -5.65
CA LYS A 34 -7.71 6.78 -6.04
C LYS A 34 -6.23 6.98 -6.34
N VAL A 35 -5.35 6.57 -5.43
CA VAL A 35 -3.90 6.65 -5.64
C VAL A 35 -3.45 5.81 -6.84
N TRP A 36 -4.03 4.62 -7.03
CA TRP A 36 -3.73 3.78 -8.18
C TRP A 36 -4.05 4.49 -9.50
N ARG A 37 -5.22 5.14 -9.63
CA ARG A 37 -5.62 5.85 -10.86
C ARG A 37 -4.89 7.17 -11.06
N GLU A 38 -4.75 7.96 -10.00
CA GLU A 38 -4.38 9.38 -10.08
C GLU A 38 -2.92 9.64 -9.72
N GLY A 39 -2.20 8.63 -9.20
CA GLY A 39 -0.76 8.67 -8.91
C GLY A 39 0.11 8.69 -10.17
N THR A 40 -0.26 9.47 -11.18
CA THR A 40 0.32 9.47 -12.53
C THR A 40 1.75 10.01 -12.57
N GLY A 41 2.07 11.05 -11.78
CA GLY A 41 3.45 11.56 -11.65
C GLY A 41 4.45 10.54 -11.07
N ALA A 42 3.92 9.45 -10.52
CA ALA A 42 4.68 8.34 -9.97
C ALA A 42 4.51 7.03 -10.74
N HIS A 43 3.66 7.02 -11.77
CA HIS A 43 3.27 5.84 -12.53
C HIS A 43 2.80 4.67 -11.64
N VAL A 44 1.96 4.95 -10.63
CA VAL A 44 1.54 3.93 -9.64
C VAL A 44 0.84 2.77 -10.33
N ARG A 45 -0.14 3.05 -11.21
CA ARG A 45 -0.88 2.03 -11.95
C ARG A 45 0.02 1.15 -12.80
N GLU A 46 0.92 1.77 -13.57
CA GLU A 46 1.80 1.08 -14.50
C GLU A 46 2.82 0.21 -13.77
N ARG A 47 3.24 0.63 -12.57
CA ARG A 47 4.20 -0.11 -11.74
C ARG A 47 3.57 -1.26 -10.95
N LEU A 48 2.36 -1.07 -10.44
CA LEU A 48 1.68 -2.10 -9.62
C LEU A 48 0.86 -3.08 -10.47
N GLY A 49 0.33 -2.64 -11.62
CA GLY A 49 -0.66 -3.41 -12.37
C GLY A 49 -2.01 -3.48 -11.63
N TRP A 50 -2.88 -4.38 -12.07
CA TRP A 50 -4.18 -4.61 -11.44
C TRP A 50 -4.05 -5.32 -10.09
N ALA A 51 -4.99 -5.06 -9.16
CA ALA A 51 -5.02 -5.80 -7.91
C ALA A 51 -5.38 -7.27 -8.15
N THR A 52 -4.76 -8.16 -7.40
CA THR A 52 -4.98 -9.62 -7.46
C THR A 52 -5.96 -10.11 -6.39
N ALA A 53 -6.44 -9.20 -5.54
CA ALA A 53 -7.47 -9.44 -4.53
C ALA A 53 -8.31 -8.17 -4.36
N GLN A 54 -9.51 -8.33 -3.80
CA GLN A 54 -10.34 -7.19 -3.40
C GLN A 54 -9.64 -6.36 -2.33
N GLU A 55 -9.92 -5.06 -2.33
CA GLU A 55 -9.47 -4.16 -1.28
C GLU A 55 -10.17 -4.51 0.05
N VAL A 56 -9.39 -4.62 1.12
CA VAL A 56 -9.88 -5.00 2.45
C VAL A 56 -9.43 -3.96 3.48
N GLY A 57 -10.37 -3.48 4.29
CA GLY A 57 -10.08 -2.66 5.46
C GLY A 57 -9.64 -3.52 6.64
N SER A 58 -8.65 -3.06 7.41
CA SER A 58 -8.23 -3.70 8.65
C SER A 58 -7.73 -2.64 9.64
N ASN A 59 -7.83 -2.95 10.93
CA ASN A 59 -7.23 -2.14 11.99
C ASN A 59 -5.76 -2.54 12.18
N GLY A 60 -4.98 -1.64 12.78
CA GLY A 60 -3.56 -1.89 13.02
C GLY A 60 -2.88 -0.78 13.80
N TYR A 61 -1.56 -0.85 13.83
CA TYR A 61 -0.70 0.14 14.47
C TYR A 61 0.34 0.61 13.46
N TYR A 62 0.75 1.87 13.59
CA TYR A 62 1.87 2.39 12.82
C TYR A 62 2.81 3.20 13.71
N GLN A 63 4.09 3.20 13.37
CA GLN A 63 5.09 4.01 14.06
C GLN A 63 6.08 4.60 13.05
N TYR A 64 6.31 5.91 13.16
CA TYR A 64 7.33 6.59 12.38
C TYR A 64 8.70 6.45 13.01
N PHE A 65 9.70 6.37 12.15
CA PHE A 65 11.12 6.40 12.48
C PHE A 65 11.79 7.50 11.64
N SER A 66 12.96 7.97 12.07
CA SER A 66 13.73 8.99 11.34
C SER A 66 14.07 8.59 9.89
N LYS A 67 14.03 7.29 9.56
CA LYS A 67 14.34 6.75 8.24
C LYS A 67 13.25 5.86 7.64
N GLY A 68 12.02 5.86 8.19
CA GLY A 68 10.97 4.97 7.69
C GLY A 68 9.71 4.91 8.55
N ILE A 69 8.91 3.88 8.32
CA ILE A 69 7.67 3.58 9.03
C ILE A 69 7.53 2.05 9.18
N ALA A 70 7.00 1.62 10.33
CA ALA A 70 6.49 0.26 10.51
C ALA A 70 4.96 0.30 10.61
N VAL A 71 4.29 -0.62 9.94
CA VAL A 71 2.83 -0.79 9.94
C VAL A 71 2.51 -2.23 10.29
N ALA A 72 1.87 -2.45 11.43
CA ALA A 72 1.37 -3.74 11.88
C ALA A 72 -0.11 -3.88 11.52
N THR A 73 -0.49 -5.01 10.93
CA THR A 73 -1.87 -5.36 10.60
C THR A 73 -2.40 -6.40 11.58
N ASN A 74 -3.68 -6.31 11.92
CA ASN A 74 -4.35 -7.35 12.67
C ASN A 74 -4.73 -8.56 11.78
N ALA A 75 -5.40 -9.55 12.38
CA ALA A 75 -5.97 -10.67 11.64
C ALA A 75 -6.89 -10.16 10.50
N PRO A 76 -6.93 -10.85 9.34
CA PRO A 76 -6.29 -12.14 9.07
C PRO A 76 -4.82 -12.06 8.62
N LEU A 77 -4.31 -10.89 8.20
CA LEU A 77 -2.95 -10.78 7.66
C LEU A 77 -1.89 -11.04 8.74
N LYS A 78 -2.03 -10.39 9.91
CA LYS A 78 -1.12 -10.50 11.05
C LYS A 78 0.36 -10.35 10.64
N LYS A 79 0.68 -9.22 9.98
CA LYS A 79 2.02 -8.90 9.45
C LYS A 79 2.49 -7.54 9.93
N VAL A 80 3.82 -7.37 9.98
CA VAL A 80 4.47 -6.06 10.12
C VAL A 80 5.18 -5.71 8.81
N TYR A 81 4.75 -4.64 8.16
CA TYR A 81 5.38 -4.06 6.99
C TYR A 81 6.34 -2.95 7.42
N VAL A 82 7.60 -3.03 7.01
CA VAL A 82 8.61 -2.01 7.31
C VAL A 82 9.04 -1.36 6.00
N LEU A 83 8.78 -0.06 5.86
CA LEU A 83 9.19 0.73 4.71
C LEU A 83 10.25 1.72 5.16
N TYR A 84 11.43 1.66 4.55
CA TYR A 84 12.57 2.45 5.02
C TYR A 84 13.49 2.86 3.87
N ASN A 85 14.23 3.93 4.12
CA ASN A 85 15.28 4.38 3.24
C ASN A 85 16.59 3.59 3.55
N SER A 86 17.17 2.91 2.55
CA SER A 86 18.44 2.18 2.71
C SER A 86 19.68 2.99 2.30
N ASN A 87 19.57 4.31 2.11
CA ASN A 87 20.68 5.18 1.75
C ASN A 87 21.89 4.94 2.68
N GLY A 88 23.04 4.64 2.08
CA GLY A 88 24.30 4.36 2.79
C GLY A 88 24.49 2.90 3.24
N TYR A 89 23.51 2.01 3.07
CA TYR A 89 23.68 0.58 3.35
C TYR A 89 24.01 -0.19 2.06
N GLY A 90 25.23 -0.72 1.96
CA GLY A 90 25.67 -1.56 0.83
C GLY A 90 25.83 -0.84 -0.52
N GLY A 91 26.03 0.48 -0.53
CA GLY A 91 26.32 1.27 -1.74
C GLY A 91 25.11 1.64 -2.61
N TYR A 92 23.89 1.22 -2.25
CA TYR A 92 22.68 1.50 -3.02
C TYR A 92 21.73 2.41 -2.25
N ASN A 93 21.41 3.56 -2.86
CA ASN A 93 20.36 4.47 -2.40
C ASN A 93 19.00 3.97 -2.89
N ALA A 94 18.46 2.94 -2.23
CA ALA A 94 17.16 2.38 -2.57
C ALA A 94 16.18 2.51 -1.39
N ASN A 95 14.91 2.81 -1.70
CA ASN A 95 13.85 2.57 -0.73
C ASN A 95 13.61 1.06 -0.67
N ARG A 96 13.54 0.49 0.52
CA ARG A 96 13.29 -0.94 0.71
C ARG A 96 12.02 -1.14 1.51
N TRP A 97 11.37 -2.28 1.25
CA TRP A 97 10.28 -2.79 2.05
C TRP A 97 10.63 -4.20 2.52
N ALA A 98 10.25 -4.52 3.74
CA ALA A 98 10.38 -5.84 4.34
C ALA A 98 9.08 -6.21 5.04
N VAL A 99 8.79 -7.51 5.14
CA VAL A 99 7.57 -8.02 5.76
C VAL A 99 7.94 -9.08 6.79
N TYR A 100 7.36 -8.97 7.97
CA TYR A 100 7.56 -9.88 9.09
C TYR A 100 6.21 -10.41 9.58
N ASN A 101 6.21 -11.58 10.22
CA ASN A 101 5.03 -12.03 10.96
C ASN A 101 4.84 -11.14 12.18
N ASP A 102 3.61 -10.71 12.44
CA ASP A 102 3.29 -10.15 13.73
C ASP A 102 3.10 -11.30 14.72
N THR A 103 4.04 -11.44 15.65
CA THR A 103 4.00 -12.48 16.70
C THR A 103 3.37 -11.98 17.99
N TYR A 104 2.90 -10.73 18.05
CA TYR A 104 2.24 -10.20 19.22
C TYR A 104 0.97 -10.99 19.52
N ASN A 105 0.76 -11.22 20.82
CA ASN A 105 -0.45 -11.79 21.38
C ASN A 105 -0.79 -10.93 22.60
N PRO A 106 -1.95 -10.24 22.60
CA PRO A 106 -2.31 -9.32 23.67
C PRO A 106 -2.49 -10.00 25.03
#